data_AF-A0A3A1XX30-F1
#
_entry.id   AF-A0A3A1XX30-F1
#
_cell.length_a   1.000
_cell.length_b   1.000
_cell.length_c   1.000
_cell.angle_alpha   90.00
_cell.angle_beta   90.00
_cell.angle_gamma   90.00
#
_symmetry.space_group_name_H-M   'P 1'
#
loop_
_entity.id
_entity.type
_entity.pdbx_description
1 polymer ?
#
loop_
_entity_poly.entity_id
_entity_poly.type
_entity_poly.pdbx_seq_one_letter_code
_entity_poly.pdbx_strand_id
1 'polypeptide(L)' 'LHSEEVLQRIYEAFQDKVLHSVISRSIKLPDSTVAAVPITIFAPEHKTAKEYREVARELIAKGVVA' A
#
# COMPACT_ATOMS: atom_id res chain seq x y z
N LEU A 1 8.96 -15.68 6.89
CA LEU A 1 10.43 -15.74 6.78
C LEU A 1 10.98 -15.05 5.53
N HIS A 2 10.50 -15.35 4.31
CA HIS A 2 11.07 -14.72 3.10
C HIS A 2 10.64 -13.27 2.82
N SER A 3 9.40 -12.88 3.14
CA SER A 3 8.90 -11.53 2.78
C SER A 3 9.53 -10.40 3.60
N GLU A 4 9.86 -10.65 4.87
CA GLU A 4 10.51 -9.65 5.74
C GLU A 4 11.97 -9.42 5.35
N GLU A 5 12.70 -10.49 5.02
CA GLU A 5 14.08 -10.38 4.54
C GLU A 5 14.17 -9.62 3.22
N VAL A 6 13.23 -9.87 2.30
CA VAL A 6 13.12 -9.13 1.03
C VAL A 6 12.81 -7.66 1.29
N LEU A 7 11.88 -7.35 2.20
CA LEU A 7 11.57 -5.97 2.55
C LEU A 7 12.80 -5.26 3.12
N GLN A 8 13.52 -5.90 4.04
CA GLN A 8 14.72 -5.32 4.63
C GLN A 8 15.78 -5.00 3.57
N ARG A 9 16.06 -5.93 2.65
CA ARG A 9 17.01 -5.67 1.55
C ARG A 9 16.55 -4.55 0.62
N ILE A 10 15.24 -4.43 0.36
CA ILE A 10 14.69 -3.33 -0.43
C ILE A 10 14.89 -1.99 0.28
N TYR A 11 14.65 -1.92 1.59
CA TYR A 11 14.92 -0.72 2.37
C TYR A 11 16.40 -0.32 2.36
N GLU A 12 17.30 -1.30 2.52
CA GLU A 12 18.75 -1.04 2.50
C GLU A 12 19.23 -0.54 1.12
N ALA A 13 18.70 -1.12 0.03
CA ALA A 13 19.12 -0.79 -1.33
C ALA A 13 18.55 0.54 -1.86
N PHE A 14 17.32 0.89 -1.48
CA PHE A 14 16.58 2.01 -2.07
C PHE A 14 16.28 3.16 -1.10
N GLN A 15 16.51 2.97 0.21
CA GLN A 15 16.46 3.99 1.26
C GLN A 15 15.26 4.94 1.10
N ASP A 16 15.52 6.23 0.85
CA ASP A 16 14.51 7.30 0.80
C ASP A 16 13.49 7.15 -0.34
N LYS A 17 13.77 6.29 -1.33
CA LYS A 17 12.89 6.04 -2.48
C LYS A 17 11.78 5.03 -2.18
N VAL A 18 11.76 4.42 -1.00
CA VAL A 18 10.75 3.44 -0.58
C VAL A 18 9.77 4.08 0.40
N LEU A 19 8.51 3.63 0.34
CA LEU A 19 7.49 3.99 1.33
C LEU A 19 7.55 3.02 2.51
N HIS A 20 7.28 3.50 3.71
CA HIS A 20 7.17 2.69 4.91
C HIS A 20 5.89 1.82 4.90
N SER A 21 4.84 2.33 4.27
CA SER A 21 3.54 1.67 4.18
C SER A 21 3.59 0.44 3.26
N VAL A 22 3.14 -0.72 3.76
CA VAL A 22 3.11 -1.99 3.01
C VAL A 22 1.67 -2.38 2.67
N ILE A 23 1.43 -2.72 1.40
CA ILE A 23 0.14 -3.24 0.94
C ILE A 23 0.17 -4.76 0.98
N SER A 24 -0.66 -5.37 1.83
CA SER A 24 -0.76 -6.82 1.95
C SER A 24 -1.50 -7.42 0.74
N ARG A 25 -1.15 -8.66 0.37
CA ARG A 25 -1.94 -9.41 -0.63
C ARG A 25 -3.38 -9.53 -0.16
N SER A 26 -4.33 -9.17 -1.03
CA SER A 26 -5.76 -9.22 -0.72
C SER A 26 -6.57 -9.74 -1.90
N ILE A 27 -7.57 -10.57 -1.60
CA ILE A 27 -8.58 -11.03 -2.55
C ILE A 27 -9.57 -9.91 -2.94
N LYS A 28 -9.79 -8.93 -2.07
CA LYS A 28 -10.76 -7.85 -2.34
C LYS A 28 -10.23 -6.83 -3.35
N LEU A 29 -8.92 -6.79 -3.58
CA LEU A 29 -8.31 -5.89 -4.54
C LEU A 29 -8.70 -6.27 -5.99
N PRO A 30 -8.52 -7.51 -6.47
CA PRO A 30 -9.04 -7.91 -7.78
C PRO A 30 -10.57 -7.81 -7.86
N ASP A 31 -11.32 -8.14 -6.79
CA ASP A 31 -12.77 -7.97 -6.77
C ASP A 31 -13.18 -6.50 -7.00
N SER A 32 -12.46 -5.56 -6.38
CA SER A 32 -12.71 -4.12 -6.57
C SER A 32 -12.42 -3.66 -8.00
N THR A 33 -11.38 -4.23 -8.64
CA THR A 33 -11.07 -3.98 -10.05
C THR A 33 -12.17 -4.51 -10.96
N VAL A 34 -12.70 -5.71 -10.70
CA VAL A 34 -13.83 -6.28 -11.46
C VAL A 34 -15.09 -5.44 -11.29
N ALA A 35 -15.33 -4.91 -10.09
CA ALA A 35 -16.44 -4.02 -9.80
C ALA A 35 -16.27 -2.60 -10.35
N ALA A 36 -15.11 -2.27 -10.95
CA ALA A 36 -14.76 -0.93 -11.43
C ALA A 36 -14.89 0.18 -10.37
N VAL A 37 -14.68 -0.17 -9.10
CA VAL A 37 -14.81 0.75 -7.97
C VAL A 37 -13.53 0.65 -7.12
N PRO A 38 -12.96 1.77 -6.66
CA PRO A 38 -11.74 1.73 -5.85
C PRO A 38 -11.96 0.96 -4.54
N ILE A 39 -10.91 0.28 -4.07
CA ILE A 39 -10.94 -0.54 -2.84
C ILE A 39 -11.43 0.24 -1.59
N THR A 40 -11.19 1.55 -1.56
CA THR A 40 -11.63 2.45 -0.49
C THR A 40 -13.14 2.62 -0.41
N ILE A 41 -13.86 2.43 -1.52
CA ILE A 41 -15.32 2.46 -1.63
C ILE A 41 -15.88 1.05 -1.63
N PHE A 42 -15.25 0.11 -2.35
CA PHE A 42 -15.70 -1.27 -2.46
C PHE A 42 -15.66 -2.01 -1.11
N ALA A 43 -14.59 -1.82 -0.33
CA ALA A 43 -14.43 -2.48 0.96
C ALA A 43 -13.75 -1.56 1.99
N PRO A 44 -14.42 -0.48 2.45
CA PRO A 44 -13.82 0.59 3.23
C PRO A 44 -13.21 0.13 4.57
N GLU A 45 -13.79 -0.89 5.18
CA GLU A 45 -13.36 -1.47 6.47
C GLU A 45 -12.25 -2.52 6.33
N HIS A 46 -11.99 -3.00 5.11
CA HIS A 46 -10.99 -4.02 4.86
C HIS A 46 -9.57 -3.48 5.09
N LYS A 47 -8.67 -4.34 5.58
CA LYS A 47 -7.27 -3.99 5.88
C LYS A 47 -6.59 -3.23 4.72
N THR A 48 -6.71 -3.77 3.51
CA THR A 48 -6.14 -3.17 2.29
C THR A 48 -6.65 -1.75 2.02
N ALA A 49 -7.94 -1.46 2.28
CA ALA A 49 -8.44 -0.10 2.11
C ALA A 49 -7.81 0.88 3.12
N LYS A 50 -7.42 0.41 4.31
CA LYS A 50 -6.69 1.21 5.31
C LYS A 50 -5.23 1.40 4.91
N GLU A 51 -4.56 0.33 4.45
CA GLU A 51 -3.18 0.36 3.93
C GLU A 51 -3.03 1.37 2.77
N TYR A 52 -3.98 1.40 1.83
CA TYR A 52 -3.97 2.40 0.74
C TYR A 52 -4.13 3.84 1.25
N ARG A 53 -4.89 4.06 2.33
CA ARG A 53 -5.02 5.40 2.96
C ARG A 53 -3.73 5.79 3.68
N GLU A 54 -3.03 4.83 4.29
CA GLU A 54 -1.71 5.06 4.92
C GLU A 54 -0.68 5.46 3.86
N VAL A 55 -0.60 4.72 2.75
CA VAL A 55 0.23 5.06 1.59
C VAL A 55 -0.06 6.48 1.11
N ALA A 56 -1.34 6.85 0.95
CA ALA A 56 -1.72 8.19 0.51
C ALA A 56 -1.26 9.29 1.49
N ARG A 57 -1.40 9.08 2.81
CA ARG A 57 -0.90 10.02 3.81
C ARG A 57 0.62 10.15 3.77
N GLU A 58 1.32 9.04 3.58
CA GLU A 58 2.78 9.05 3.47
C GLU A 58 3.26 9.82 2.24
N LEU A 59 2.59 9.65 1.09
CA LEU A 59 2.90 10.40 -0.12
C LEU A 59 2.74 11.91 0.07
N ILE A 60 1.67 12.33 0.75
CA ILE A 60 1.43 13.74 1.08
C ILE A 60 2.51 14.25 2.05
N ALA A 61 2.83 13.48 3.10
CA ALA A 61 3.85 13.86 4.07
C ALA A 61 5.25 13.99 3.46
N LYS A 62 5.57 13.17 2.45
CA LYS A 62 6.82 13.26 1.68
C LYS A 62 6.84 14.39 0.65
N GLY A 63 5.72 15.10 0.44
CA GLY A 63 5.63 16.19 -0.53
C GLY A 63 5.73 15.75 -1.99
N VAL A 64 5.50 14.46 -2.27
CA VAL A 64 5.55 13.91 -3.64
C VAL A 64 4.34 14.36 -4.46
N VAL A 65 3.26 14.76 -3.78
CA VAL A 65 2.05 15.32 -4.39
C VAL A 65 1.85 16.71 -3.81
N ALA A 66 2.06 17.74 -4.64
CA ALA A 66 1.76 19.14 -4.40
C ALA A 66 0.98 19.69 -5.60
#